data_AF-A0AA44DBI1-F1
#
_entry.id   AF-A0AA44DBI1-F1
#
_cell.length_a   1.000
_cell.length_b   1.000
_cell.length_c   1.000
_cell.angle_alpha   90.00
_cell.angle_beta   90.00
_cell.angle_gamma   90.00
#
_symmetry.space_group_name_H-M   'P 1'
#
loop_
_entity.id
_entity.type
_entity.pdbx_description
1 polymer ?
#
loop_
_entity_poly.entity_id
_entity_poly.type
_entity_poly.pdbx_seq_one_letter_code
_entity_poly.pdbx_strand_id
1 'polypeptide(L)' 'MPAPRRYPDELRERAVRGVRTTGRPIAHVAKDLGIHKEALRGWVRQAEADTGERDDRLTT' A
#
# COMPACT_ATOMS: atom_id res chain seq x y z
N MET A 1 -10.86 0.91 -21.16
CA MET A 1 -11.07 -0.15 -20.14
C MET A 1 -9.82 -0.21 -19.28
N PRO A 2 -9.88 0.03 -17.95
CA PRO A 2 -8.68 -0.08 -17.12
C PRO A 2 -8.20 -1.53 -17.14
N ALA A 3 -6.92 -1.73 -17.47
CA ALA A 3 -6.31 -3.05 -17.53
C ALA A 3 -6.57 -3.83 -16.21
N PRO A 4 -6.77 -5.16 -16.26
CA PRO A 4 -6.88 -5.96 -15.05
C PRO A 4 -5.60 -5.78 -14.25
N ARG A 5 -5.69 -5.00 -13.17
CA ARG A 5 -4.57 -4.76 -12.28
C ARG A 5 -4.26 -6.11 -11.66
N ARG A 6 -3.06 -6.61 -11.93
CA ARG A 6 -2.53 -7.90 -11.46
C ARG A 6 -2.62 -8.08 -9.94
N TYR A 7 -2.88 -6.99 -9.21
CA TYR A 7 -3.23 -6.98 -7.80
C TYR A 7 -4.43 -6.05 -7.57
N PRO A 8 -5.50 -6.50 -6.90
CA PRO A 8 -6.62 -5.65 -6.54
C PRO A 8 -6.19 -4.58 -5.52
N ASP A 9 -6.81 -3.41 -5.59
CA ASP A 9 -6.53 -2.28 -4.69
C ASP A 9 -6.70 -2.66 -3.22
N GLU A 10 -7.67 -3.52 -2.90
CA GLU A 10 -7.91 -4.02 -1.54
C GLU A 10 -6.68 -4.77 -0.98
N LEU A 11 -5.99 -5.55 -1.80
CA LEU A 11 -4.78 -6.26 -1.38
C LEU A 11 -3.63 -5.28 -1.15
N ARG A 12 -3.51 -4.27 -2.00
CA ARG A 12 -2.55 -3.18 -1.83
C ARG A 12 -2.80 -2.42 -0.53
N GLU A 13 -4.04 -2.01 -0.26
CA GLU A 13 -4.40 -1.26 0.94
C GLU A 13 -4.21 -2.09 2.20
N ARG A 14 -4.60 -3.37 2.19
CA ARG A 14 -4.37 -4.29 3.30
C ARG A 14 -2.88 -4.46 3.59
N ALA A 15 -2.05 -4.59 2.54
CA ALA A 15 -0.62 -4.75 2.69
C ALA A 15 0.05 -3.48 3.24
N VAL A 16 -0.30 -2.30 2.69
CA VAL A 16 0.18 -1.00 3.17
C VAL A 16 -0.25 -0.75 4.61
N ARG A 17 -1.53 -0.99 4.93
CA ARG A 17 -2.05 -0.85 6.30
C ARG A 17 -1.35 -1.81 7.26
N GLY A 18 -1.09 -3.04 6.84
CA GLY A 18 -0.32 -4.01 7.64
C GLY A 18 1.09 -3.52 7.98
N VAL A 19 1.80 -2.93 7.01
CA VAL A 19 3.13 -2.32 7.23
C VAL A 19 3.04 -1.12 8.18
N ARG A 20 2.09 -0.20 7.96
CA ARG A 20 1.95 1.03 8.76
C ARG A 20 1.48 0.76 10.19
N THR A 21 0.47 -0.10 10.36
CA THR A 21 -0.12 -0.40 11.67
C THR A 21 0.77 -1.30 12.53
N THR A 22 1.41 -2.30 11.91
CA THR A 22 2.23 -3.26 12.67
C THR A 22 3.70 -2.82 12.79
N GLY A 23 4.13 -1.81 12.02
CA GLY A 23 5.54 -1.41 11.91
C GLY A 23 6.45 -2.51 11.33
N ARG A 24 5.86 -3.58 10.77
CA ARG A 24 6.61 -4.72 10.26
C ARG A 24 7.35 -4.35 8.98
N PRO A 25 8.59 -4.84 8.79
CA PRO A 25 9.34 -4.60 7.56
C PRO A 25 8.56 -5.10 6.33
N ILE A 26 8.61 -4.29 5.27
CA ILE A 26 7.95 -4.53 3.98
C ILE A 26 8.22 -5.94 3.45
N ALA A 27 9.43 -6.46 3.62
CA ALA A 27 9.81 -7.80 3.18
C ALA A 27 9.01 -8.92 3.87
N HIS A 28 8.72 -8.78 5.17
CA HIS A 28 7.93 -9.78 5.90
C HIS A 28 6.47 -9.74 5.48
N VAL A 29 5.89 -8.54 5.35
CA VAL A 29 4.50 -8.38 4.92
C VAL A 29 4.32 -8.86 3.48
N ALA A 30 5.27 -8.54 2.59
CA ALA A 30 5.25 -9.02 1.21
C ALA A 30 5.35 -10.55 1.12
N LYS A 31 6.21 -11.18 1.95
CA LYS A 31 6.34 -12.64 2.00
C LYS A 31 5.07 -13.33 2.52
N ASP A 32 4.43 -12.74 3.53
CA ASP A 32 3.19 -13.24 4.14
C ASP A 32 2.00 -13.21 3.16
N LEU A 33 1.92 -12.13 2.37
CA LEU A 33 0.86 -11.92 1.38
C LEU A 33 1.21 -12.46 -0.02
N GLY A 34 2.39 -13.06 -0.21
CA GLY A 34 2.84 -13.58 -1.50
C GLY A 34 3.08 -12.51 -2.58
N ILE A 35 3.38 -11.28 -2.18
CA ILE A 35 3.58 -10.13 -3.08
C ILE A 35 5.07 -9.85 -3.27
N HIS A 36 5.44 -9.26 -4.41
CA HIS A 36 6.79 -8.74 -4.58
C HIS A 36 7.09 -7.58 -3.62
N LYS A 37 8.21 -7.68 -2.88
CA LYS A 37 8.66 -6.65 -1.93
C LYS A 37 8.77 -5.25 -2.56
N GLU A 38 9.18 -5.17 -3.82
CA GLU A 38 9.34 -3.91 -4.55
C GLU A 38 8.00 -3.29 -4.94
N ALA A 39 7.01 -4.11 -5.30
CA ALA A 39 5.65 -3.66 -5.55
C ALA A 39 5.03 -3.08 -4.27
N LEU A 40 5.19 -3.78 -3.14
CA LEU A 40 4.72 -3.30 -1.85
C LEU A 40 5.41 -2.00 -1.42
N ARG A 41 6.73 -1.88 -1.65
CA ARG A 41 7.48 -0.64 -1.38
C ARG A 41 6.93 0.55 -2.18
N GLY A 42 6.65 0.35 -3.47
CA GLY A 42 6.03 1.36 -4.32
C GLY A 42 4.67 1.79 -3.80
N TRP A 43 3.85 0.83 -3.34
CA TRP A 43 2.52 1.13 -2.79
C TRP A 43 2.57 1.86 -1.46
N VAL A 44 3.48 1.49 -0.55
CA VAL A 44 3.68 2.22 0.70
C VAL A 44 4.07 3.66 0.40
N ARG A 45 5.03 3.88 -0.51
CA ARG A 45 5.42 5.24 -0.92
C ARG A 45 4.26 6.04 -1.53
N GLN A 46 3.45 5.40 -2.38
CA GLN A 46 2.27 6.03 -2.97
C GLN A 46 1.22 6.36 -1.91
N ALA A 47 1.04 5.50 -0.91
CA ALA A 47 0.09 5.72 0.17
C ALA A 47 0.56 6.77 1.18
N GLU A 48 1.87 6.90 1.40
CA GLU A 48 2.45 8.02 2.17
C GLU A 48 2.20 9.34 1.44
N ALA A 49 2.43 9.39 0.12
CA ALA A 49 2.16 10.57 -0.70
C ALA A 49 0.66 10.90 -0.74
N ASP A 50 -0.20 9.91 -0.98
CA ASP A 50 -1.66 10.08 -0.97
C ASP A 50 -2.20 10.42 0.42
N THR A 51 -1.60 9.92 1.50
CA THR A 51 -1.97 10.34 2.87
C THR A 51 -1.60 11.80 3.10
N GLY A 52 -0.39 12.24 2.71
CA GLY A 52 -0.02 13.65 2.80
C GLY A 52 -0.93 14.53 1.94
N GLU A 53 -1.19 14.12 0.71
CA GLU A 53 -2.01 14.89 -0.24
C GLU A 53 -3.53 14.84 0.06
N ARG A 54 -4.01 13.80 0.74
CA ARG A 54 -5.42 13.68 1.21
C ARG A 54 -5.65 14.32 2.57
N ASP A 55 -4.66 14.35 3.46
CA ASP A 55 -4.75 15.08 4.73
C ASP A 55 -4.98 16.59 4.45
N ASP A 56 -4.28 17.13 3.45
CA ASP A 56 -4.53 18.49 2.93
C ASP A 56 -5.92 18.69 2.28
N ARG A 57 -6.65 17.63 1.93
CA ARG A 57 -7.98 17.70 1.29
C ARG A 57 -9.15 17.28 2.18
N LEU A 58 -8.92 16.77 3.40
CA LEU A 58 -9.99 16.35 4.30
C LEU A 58 -10.23 17.39 5.39
N THR A 59 -10.73 18.56 4.98
CA THR A 59 -11.49 19.47 5.85
C THR A 59 -12.65 20.02 5.01
N THR A 60 -13.82 19.42 5.18
CA THR A 60 -15.13 20.02 4.87
C THR A 60 -16.20 19.42 5.75
#